data_AF-A0A2A6PRW1-F1
#
_entry.id   AF-A0A2A6PRW1-F1
#
_cell.length_a   1.000
_cell.length_b   1.000
_cell.length_c   1.000
_cell.angle_alpha   90.00
_cell.angle_beta   90.00
_cell.angle_gamma   90.00
#
_symmetry.space_group_name_H-M   'P 1'
#
loop_
_entity.id
_entity.type
_entity.pdbx_description
1 polymer ?
#
loop_
_entity_poly.entity_id
_entity_poly.type
_entity_poly.pdbx_seq_one_letter_code
_entity_poly.pdbx_strand_id
1 'polypeptide(L)'
;MGFRRLAVLAAVALFVAAPAAGQQRALTARQSEALAAYDKALAEFKSILAERRRQIDAKEPLPNLPGQALYLARVAVISSYKDLTDAMPSRIGKPNKFEIPPAYFDAEIEPLIDEYSGLFDVMEAPPANAQSSPTPFKDVVDLGTVIARAKGLAPEHAAAAGRISLGLFFAETNGKQNVRNGRSNTYMGSFQTGPSEDRNGHRKWQAIKSEIAAIDPTLSARDDKEEARARGTDLRFTHWTNVRDGLMNAHADVFREIPAIVKTLPDAIDQMKLFELIQIVPTPTRSALKSGDLLNYRVSSPTIMKHLRNNSIFAFGQADRARTSASFREILAAMFLFNRKFEKAMAKYAEIRGR
;
A
#
# COMPACT_ATOMS: atom_id res chain seq x y z
N MET A 1 33.53 72.19 67.83
CA MET A 1 34.46 71.89 66.72
C MET A 1 35.03 70.50 66.95
N GLY A 2 35.05 69.51 66.07
CA GLY A 2 34.48 69.29 64.74
C GLY A 2 34.84 67.82 64.41
N PHE A 3 33.86 66.98 64.16
CA PHE A 3 33.97 65.55 63.84
C PHE A 3 32.65 65.21 63.11
N ARG A 4 32.54 64.38 62.07
CA ARG A 4 33.39 63.30 61.57
C ARG A 4 32.95 62.98 60.12
N ARG A 5 33.96 62.57 59.36
CA ARG A 5 33.99 61.80 58.11
C ARG A 5 32.72 60.99 57.77
N LEU A 6 32.29 61.11 56.51
CA LEU A 6 31.38 60.19 55.82
C LEU A 6 32.04 58.81 55.62
N ALA A 7 31.27 57.75 55.83
CA ALA A 7 31.54 56.42 55.29
C ALA A 7 30.31 55.96 54.48
N VAL A 8 30.57 55.55 53.25
CA VAL A 8 29.59 55.04 52.27
C VAL A 8 29.40 53.54 52.50
N LEU A 9 28.15 53.07 52.57
CA LEU A 9 27.78 51.66 52.49
C LEU A 9 26.82 51.49 51.31
N ALA A 10 27.28 50.78 50.27
CA ALA A 10 26.48 50.34 49.15
C ALA A 10 25.84 48.98 49.49
N ALA A 11 24.51 48.90 49.47
CA ALA A 11 23.77 47.64 49.56
C ALA A 11 23.40 47.17 48.15
N VAL A 12 23.99 46.05 47.72
CA VAL A 12 23.59 45.32 46.51
C VAL A 12 22.39 44.45 46.86
N ALA A 13 21.23 44.74 46.27
CA ALA A 13 20.06 43.87 46.34
C ALA A 13 20.09 42.88 45.17
N LEU A 14 20.31 41.59 45.47
CA LEU A 14 20.07 40.50 44.53
C LEU A 14 18.55 40.31 44.36
N PHE A 15 18.03 40.60 43.17
CA PHE A 15 16.73 40.09 42.74
C PHE A 15 16.87 38.63 42.32
N VAL A 16 16.37 37.71 43.16
CA VAL A 16 16.14 36.32 42.78
C VAL A 16 14.92 36.30 41.86
N ALA A 17 15.15 36.25 40.55
CA ALA A 17 14.10 35.93 39.58
C ALA A 17 13.73 34.45 39.75
N ALA A 18 12.55 34.19 40.30
CA ALA A 18 11.94 32.87 40.22
C ALA A 18 11.78 32.49 38.74
N PRO A 19 12.07 31.24 38.32
CA PRO A 19 11.80 30.83 36.95
C PRO A 19 10.29 30.91 36.76
N ALA A 20 9.86 31.72 35.79
CA ALA A 20 8.50 31.66 35.30
C ALA A 20 8.25 30.24 34.80
N ALA A 21 7.52 29.44 35.59
CA ALA A 21 6.95 28.20 35.13
C ALA A 21 6.11 28.55 33.92
N GLY A 22 6.61 28.23 32.72
CA GLY A 22 5.92 28.51 31.48
C GLY A 22 4.53 27.92 31.56
N GLN A 23 3.51 28.77 31.66
CA GLN A 23 2.12 28.36 31.52
C GLN A 23 2.02 27.66 30.17
N GLN A 24 1.86 26.33 30.19
CA GLN A 24 1.42 25.59 29.02
C GLN A 24 0.14 26.25 28.56
N ARG A 25 0.23 26.94 27.42
CA ARG A 25 -0.89 27.66 26.81
C ARG A 25 -2.02 26.65 26.66
N ALA A 26 -3.17 26.94 27.26
CA ALA A 26 -4.34 26.07 27.16
C ALA A 26 -4.65 25.79 25.69
N LEU A 27 -4.93 24.53 25.37
CA LEU A 27 -5.28 24.11 24.01
C LEU A 27 -6.54 24.84 23.54
N THR A 28 -6.57 25.21 22.27
CA THR A 28 -7.80 25.71 21.64
C THR A 28 -8.84 24.60 21.53
N ALA A 29 -10.13 24.94 21.36
CA ALA A 29 -11.19 23.94 21.22
C ALA A 29 -10.90 22.92 20.10
N ARG A 30 -10.42 23.39 18.93
CA ARG A 30 -10.04 22.53 17.80
C ARG A 30 -8.90 21.57 18.15
N GLN A 31 -7.91 22.04 18.90
CA GLN A 31 -6.77 21.21 19.32
C GLN A 31 -7.20 20.15 20.33
N SER A 32 -8.04 20.52 21.29
CA SER A 32 -8.61 19.59 22.27
C SER A 32 -9.48 18.52 21.60
N GLU A 33 -10.31 18.90 20.62
CA GLU A 33 -11.14 17.95 19.87
C GLU A 33 -10.29 16.98 19.04
N ALA A 34 -9.28 17.47 18.32
CA ALA A 34 -8.39 16.62 17.52
C ALA A 34 -7.60 15.64 18.40
N LEU A 35 -7.12 16.09 19.57
CA LEU A 35 -6.45 15.23 20.54
C LEU A 35 -7.39 14.14 21.07
N ALA A 36 -8.60 14.51 21.49
CA ALA A 36 -9.60 13.55 21.98
C ALA A 36 -10.00 12.53 20.89
N ALA A 37 -10.12 12.95 19.63
CA ALA A 37 -10.40 12.06 18.51
C ALA A 37 -9.25 11.07 18.25
N TYR A 38 -8.00 11.53 18.37
CA TYR A 38 -6.83 10.66 18.27
C TYR A 38 -6.79 9.62 19.40
N ASP A 39 -6.92 10.06 20.65
CA ASP A 39 -6.87 9.19 21.82
C ASP A 39 -7.98 8.12 21.78
N LYS A 40 -9.19 8.51 21.35
CA LYS A 40 -10.31 7.58 21.14
C LYS A 40 -9.97 6.53 20.07
N ALA A 41 -9.51 6.97 18.89
CA ALA A 41 -9.17 6.05 17.80
C ALA A 41 -8.04 5.08 18.19
N LEU A 42 -7.05 5.56 18.95
CA LEU A 42 -5.96 4.73 19.47
C LEU A 42 -6.47 3.69 20.48
N ALA A 43 -7.36 4.07 21.39
CA ALA A 43 -7.98 3.15 22.34
C ALA A 43 -8.81 2.08 21.64
N GLU A 44 -9.61 2.45 20.64
CA GLU A 44 -10.38 1.51 19.81
C GLU A 44 -9.46 0.55 19.05
N PHE A 45 -8.38 1.05 18.46
CA PHE A 45 -7.41 0.20 17.75
C PHE A 45 -6.77 -0.84 18.68
N LYS A 46 -6.32 -0.43 19.86
CA LYS A 46 -5.78 -1.34 20.89
C LYS A 46 -6.80 -2.40 21.31
N SER A 47 -8.06 -1.99 21.53
CA SER A 47 -9.14 -2.89 21.94
C SER A 47 -9.41 -3.97 20.89
N ILE A 48 -9.53 -3.58 19.61
CA ILE A 48 -9.82 -4.51 18.52
C ILE A 48 -8.62 -5.44 18.25
N LEU A 49 -7.38 -4.95 18.38
CA LEU A 49 -6.18 -5.81 18.32
C LEU A 49 -6.22 -6.88 19.40
N ALA A 50 -6.46 -6.49 20.66
CA ALA A 50 -6.54 -7.42 21.78
C ALA A 50 -7.67 -8.45 21.60
N GLU A 51 -8.85 -8.03 21.11
CA GLU A 51 -9.95 -8.94 20.82
C GLU A 51 -9.55 -9.99 19.78
N ARG A 52 -8.99 -9.55 18.64
CA ARG A 52 -8.65 -10.47 17.55
C ARG A 52 -7.48 -11.38 17.91
N ARG A 53 -6.50 -10.87 18.69
CA ARG A 53 -5.43 -11.67 19.30
C ARG A 53 -6.01 -12.78 20.17
N ARG A 54 -6.88 -12.44 21.13
CA ARG A 54 -7.49 -13.44 22.02
C ARG A 54 -8.24 -14.52 21.25
N GLN A 55 -9.02 -14.16 20.25
CA GLN A 55 -9.75 -15.14 19.42
C GLN A 55 -8.79 -16.10 18.71
N ILE A 56 -7.71 -15.58 18.12
CA ILE A 56 -6.68 -16.39 17.45
C ILE A 56 -5.98 -17.31 18.46
N ASP A 57 -5.54 -16.79 19.60
CA ASP A 57 -4.81 -17.54 20.61
C ASP A 57 -5.69 -18.65 21.24
N ALA A 58 -6.97 -18.35 21.47
CA ALA A 58 -7.96 -19.29 21.98
C ALA A 58 -8.52 -20.26 20.92
N LYS A 59 -8.12 -20.10 19.64
CA LYS A 59 -8.65 -20.85 18.49
C LYS A 59 -10.18 -20.75 18.37
N GLU A 60 -10.73 -19.62 18.77
CA GLU A 60 -12.15 -19.33 18.61
C GLU A 60 -12.48 -19.11 17.12
N PRO A 61 -13.73 -19.40 16.70
CA PRO A 61 -14.18 -19.03 15.36
C PRO A 61 -14.04 -17.53 15.13
N LEU A 62 -13.37 -17.15 14.03
CA LEU A 62 -13.23 -15.76 13.63
C LEU A 62 -14.50 -15.24 12.93
N PRO A 63 -14.82 -13.94 13.05
CA PRO A 63 -15.94 -13.36 12.32
C PRO A 63 -15.72 -13.43 10.81
N ASN A 64 -16.81 -13.37 10.05
CA ASN A 64 -16.74 -13.19 8.60
C ASN A 64 -15.99 -11.89 8.28
N LEU A 65 -15.01 -11.95 7.38
CA LEU A 65 -14.06 -10.86 7.08
C LEU A 65 -13.29 -10.39 8.32
N PRO A 66 -12.46 -11.27 8.92
CA PRO A 66 -11.92 -11.07 10.26
C PRO A 66 -10.94 -9.90 10.40
N GLY A 67 -10.35 -9.46 9.28
CA GLY A 67 -9.47 -8.30 9.20
C GLY A 67 -10.19 -6.97 8.99
N GLN A 68 -11.49 -6.95 8.72
CA GLN A 68 -12.21 -5.72 8.37
C GLN A 68 -12.19 -4.69 9.51
N ALA A 69 -12.57 -5.10 10.72
CA ALA A 69 -12.59 -4.20 11.88
C ALA A 69 -11.20 -3.66 12.21
N LEU A 70 -10.18 -4.53 12.14
CA LEU A 70 -8.78 -4.15 12.35
C LEU A 70 -8.30 -3.13 11.32
N TYR A 71 -8.60 -3.36 10.04
CA TYR A 71 -8.22 -2.45 8.97
C TYR A 71 -8.86 -1.07 9.15
N LEU A 72 -10.15 -1.02 9.47
CA LEU A 72 -10.86 0.24 9.71
C LEU A 72 -10.29 0.98 10.93
N ALA A 73 -10.01 0.29 12.04
CA ALA A 73 -9.42 0.88 13.23
C ALA A 73 -8.01 1.43 12.95
N ARG A 74 -7.18 0.70 12.18
CA ARG A 74 -5.87 1.19 11.72
C ARG A 74 -6.00 2.44 10.86
N VAL A 75 -6.95 2.47 9.91
CA VAL A 75 -7.20 3.66 9.09
C VAL A 75 -7.65 4.84 9.96
N ALA A 76 -8.53 4.59 10.93
CA ALA A 76 -9.04 5.62 11.84
C ALA A 76 -7.94 6.28 12.67
N VAL A 77 -7.02 5.49 13.27
CA VAL A 77 -5.94 6.04 14.10
C VAL A 77 -4.91 6.84 13.28
N ILE A 78 -4.55 6.38 12.06
CA ILE A 78 -3.67 7.13 11.15
C ILE A 78 -4.36 8.42 10.71
N SER A 79 -5.65 8.34 10.40
CA SER A 79 -6.45 9.49 10.00
C SER A 79 -6.56 10.55 11.11
N SER A 80 -6.92 10.14 12.33
CA SER A 80 -7.09 11.08 13.44
C SER A 80 -5.76 11.67 13.89
N TYR A 81 -4.65 10.94 13.74
CA TYR A 81 -3.32 11.51 13.93
C TYR A 81 -3.01 12.60 12.91
N LYS A 82 -3.38 12.40 11.63
CA LYS A 82 -3.25 13.46 10.62
C LYS A 82 -4.11 14.69 10.94
N ASP A 83 -5.32 14.49 11.46
CA ASP A 83 -6.18 15.58 11.94
C ASP A 83 -5.54 16.32 13.14
N LEU A 84 -4.91 15.58 14.05
CA LEU A 84 -4.17 16.12 15.19
C LEU A 84 -2.95 16.94 14.74
N THR A 85 -2.13 16.44 13.82
CA THR A 85 -0.94 17.17 13.34
C THR A 85 -1.30 18.39 12.49
N ASP A 86 -2.46 18.39 11.82
CA ASP A 86 -3.00 19.59 11.16
C ASP A 86 -3.44 20.67 12.15
N ALA A 87 -4.06 20.28 13.27
CA ALA A 87 -4.46 21.22 14.33
C ALA A 87 -3.29 21.64 15.23
N MET A 88 -2.28 20.78 15.36
CA MET A 88 -1.13 20.93 16.24
C MET A 88 0.16 20.46 15.53
N PRO A 89 0.76 21.28 14.65
CA PRO A 89 1.99 20.89 13.94
C PRO A 89 3.16 20.49 14.85
N SER A 90 3.18 20.97 16.10
CA SER A 90 4.16 20.55 17.12
C SER A 90 4.04 19.07 17.53
N ARG A 91 2.96 18.38 17.16
CA ARG A 91 2.76 16.94 17.36
C ARG A 91 3.33 16.08 16.24
N ILE A 92 3.81 16.68 15.14
CA ILE A 92 4.48 15.94 14.06
C ILE A 92 5.71 15.25 14.66
N GLY A 93 5.72 13.92 14.57
CA GLY A 93 6.73 13.08 15.18
C GLY A 93 8.02 12.95 14.37
N LYS A 94 8.83 11.99 14.80
CA LYS A 94 10.05 11.54 14.10
C LYS A 94 9.72 10.62 12.92
N PRO A 95 10.67 10.38 11.99
CA PRO A 95 10.55 9.31 11.01
C PRO A 95 10.26 7.95 11.67
N ASN A 96 9.49 7.11 10.96
CA ASN A 96 9.11 5.76 11.38
C ASN A 96 9.65 4.72 10.41
N LYS A 97 9.71 3.46 10.86
CA LYS A 97 10.23 2.33 10.09
C LYS A 97 9.37 1.93 8.88
N PHE A 98 8.14 2.44 8.79
CA PHE A 98 7.25 2.20 7.65
C PHE A 98 7.38 3.28 6.57
N GLU A 99 8.21 4.30 6.81
CA GLU A 99 8.47 5.43 5.90
C GLU A 99 7.20 6.21 5.53
N ILE A 100 6.19 6.14 6.40
CA ILE A 100 5.00 6.97 6.29
C ILE A 100 5.39 8.40 6.68
N PRO A 101 4.97 9.45 5.95
CA PRO A 101 5.33 10.82 6.32
C PRO A 101 4.96 11.13 7.79
N PRO A 102 5.86 11.76 8.60
CA PRO A 102 5.63 11.90 10.04
C PRO A 102 4.40 12.71 10.44
N ALA A 103 3.84 13.52 9.54
CA ALA A 103 2.55 14.18 9.79
C ALA A 103 1.36 13.21 9.76
N TYR A 104 1.50 12.05 9.14
CA TYR A 104 0.43 11.08 8.95
C TYR A 104 0.51 9.91 9.93
N PHE A 105 1.64 9.69 10.60
CA PHE A 105 1.84 8.50 11.41
C PHE A 105 2.59 8.78 12.70
N ASP A 106 1.99 8.32 13.80
CA ASP A 106 2.61 8.35 15.12
C ASP A 106 3.63 7.22 15.25
N ALA A 107 4.92 7.57 15.35
CA ALA A 107 5.99 6.59 15.50
C ALA A 107 5.88 5.78 16.82
N GLU A 108 5.13 6.24 17.81
CA GLU A 108 4.94 5.52 19.08
C GLU A 108 4.06 4.28 18.93
N ILE A 109 3.21 4.22 17.89
CA ILE A 109 2.28 3.10 17.68
C ILE A 109 2.86 2.00 16.78
N GLU A 110 4.14 2.08 16.38
CA GLU A 110 4.79 1.06 15.54
C GLU A 110 4.60 -0.38 16.04
N PRO A 111 4.71 -0.69 17.36
CA PRO A 111 4.48 -2.04 17.86
C PRO A 111 3.04 -2.55 17.60
N LEU A 112 2.05 -1.65 17.62
CA LEU A 112 0.66 -2.01 17.32
C LEU A 112 0.47 -2.34 15.83
N ILE A 113 1.24 -1.70 14.94
CA ILE A 113 1.23 -2.01 13.51
C ILE A 113 1.94 -3.33 13.20
N ASP A 114 2.99 -3.67 13.96
CA ASP A 114 3.60 -5.00 13.87
C ASP A 114 2.62 -6.08 14.31
N GLU A 115 1.95 -5.88 15.44
CA GLU A 115 0.92 -6.80 15.92
C GLU A 115 -0.23 -6.94 14.91
N TYR A 116 -0.73 -5.82 14.37
CA TYR A 116 -1.71 -5.81 13.27
C TYR A 116 -1.24 -6.71 12.11
N SER A 117 0.02 -6.55 11.69
CA SER A 117 0.57 -7.32 10.56
C SER A 117 0.63 -8.80 10.90
N GLY A 118 1.10 -9.16 12.09
CA GLY A 118 1.14 -10.56 12.56
C GLY A 118 -0.23 -11.21 12.67
N LEU A 119 -1.28 -10.47 13.04
CA LEU A 119 -2.65 -10.98 13.02
C LEU A 119 -3.14 -11.24 11.60
N PHE A 120 -2.84 -10.34 10.66
CA PHE A 120 -3.17 -10.53 9.25
C PHE A 120 -2.44 -11.74 8.64
N ASP A 121 -1.20 -12.04 9.07
CA ASP A 121 -0.49 -13.24 8.64
C ASP A 121 -1.26 -14.53 8.93
N VAL A 122 -1.99 -14.57 10.06
CA VAL A 122 -2.84 -15.71 10.44
C VAL A 122 -4.16 -15.70 9.67
N MET A 123 -4.85 -14.56 9.63
CA MET A 123 -6.17 -14.43 9.00
C MET A 123 -6.14 -14.63 7.47
N GLU A 124 -5.01 -14.31 6.85
CA GLU A 124 -4.80 -14.41 5.40
C GLU A 124 -4.03 -15.67 5.00
N ALA A 125 -3.76 -16.57 5.96
CA ALA A 125 -3.06 -17.81 5.70
C ALA A 125 -3.68 -18.58 4.51
N PRO A 126 -2.86 -19.09 3.59
CA PRO A 126 -3.34 -19.91 2.49
C PRO A 126 -4.11 -21.14 3.00
N PRO A 127 -5.12 -21.62 2.26
CA PRO A 127 -5.72 -22.91 2.57
C PRO A 127 -4.69 -24.04 2.44
N ALA A 128 -4.90 -25.14 3.15
CA ALA A 128 -3.96 -26.27 3.20
C ALA A 128 -3.67 -26.90 1.83
N ASN A 129 -4.63 -26.83 0.90
CA ASN A 129 -4.50 -27.35 -0.46
C ASN A 129 -3.98 -26.29 -1.47
N ALA A 130 -3.54 -25.11 -1.00
CA ALA A 130 -2.94 -24.10 -1.86
C ALA A 130 -1.65 -24.62 -2.52
N GLN A 131 -1.50 -24.33 -3.79
CA GLN A 131 -0.39 -24.76 -4.61
C GLN A 131 0.65 -23.65 -4.72
N SER A 132 1.60 -23.66 -3.78
CA SER A 132 2.74 -22.75 -3.80
C SER A 132 3.71 -23.10 -4.93
N SER A 133 4.44 -22.10 -5.39
CA SER A 133 5.59 -22.21 -6.26
C SER A 133 6.89 -22.16 -5.44
N PRO A 134 7.93 -22.93 -5.84
CA PRO A 134 9.27 -22.81 -5.28
C PRO A 134 10.00 -21.54 -5.75
N THR A 135 9.56 -20.90 -6.83
CA THR A 135 10.21 -19.74 -7.46
C THR A 135 9.24 -18.56 -7.63
N PRO A 136 8.45 -18.17 -6.61
CA PRO A 136 7.28 -17.33 -6.80
C PRO A 136 7.59 -15.97 -7.43
N PHE A 137 8.67 -15.33 -6.99
CA PHE A 137 9.05 -14.03 -7.53
C PHE A 137 9.54 -14.11 -8.97
N LYS A 138 10.25 -15.19 -9.32
CA LYS A 138 10.71 -15.43 -10.69
C LYS A 138 9.52 -15.69 -11.61
N ASP A 139 8.55 -16.47 -11.15
CA ASP A 139 7.34 -16.79 -11.91
C ASP A 139 6.59 -15.51 -12.32
N VAL A 140 6.43 -14.57 -11.38
CA VAL A 140 5.79 -13.27 -11.67
C VAL A 140 6.57 -12.47 -12.72
N VAL A 141 7.89 -12.42 -12.61
CA VAL A 141 8.74 -11.71 -13.56
C VAL A 141 8.69 -12.35 -14.95
N ASP A 142 8.82 -13.69 -15.01
CA ASP A 142 8.82 -14.45 -16.25
C ASP A 142 7.46 -14.31 -16.97
N LEU A 143 6.35 -14.50 -16.24
CA LEU A 143 4.99 -14.36 -16.76
C LEU A 143 4.74 -12.94 -17.27
N GLY A 144 5.07 -11.91 -16.49
CA GLY A 144 4.93 -10.52 -16.92
C GLY A 144 5.74 -10.21 -18.19
N THR A 145 6.98 -10.72 -18.25
CA THR A 145 7.89 -10.51 -19.39
C THR A 145 7.38 -11.20 -20.65
N VAL A 146 6.98 -12.47 -20.56
CA VAL A 146 6.53 -13.24 -21.74
C VAL A 146 5.20 -12.70 -22.29
N ILE A 147 4.28 -12.29 -21.41
CA ILE A 147 3.03 -11.64 -21.80
C ILE A 147 3.33 -10.35 -22.57
N ALA A 148 4.26 -9.53 -22.08
CA ALA A 148 4.67 -8.30 -22.77
C ALA A 148 5.28 -8.59 -24.15
N ARG A 149 6.14 -9.61 -24.26
CA ARG A 149 6.71 -10.02 -25.56
C ARG A 149 5.62 -10.47 -26.54
N ALA A 150 4.66 -11.28 -26.10
CA ALA A 150 3.51 -11.68 -26.91
C ALA A 150 2.65 -10.46 -27.33
N LYS A 151 2.60 -9.41 -26.51
CA LYS A 151 1.93 -8.15 -26.84
C LYS A 151 2.73 -7.26 -27.80
N GLY A 152 3.93 -7.67 -28.23
CA GLY A 152 4.77 -7.01 -29.23
C GLY A 152 5.88 -6.13 -28.66
N LEU A 153 6.17 -6.21 -27.36
CA LEU A 153 7.21 -5.38 -26.75
C LEU A 153 8.62 -5.92 -27.07
N ALA A 154 9.52 -4.98 -27.35
CA ALA A 154 10.95 -5.24 -27.39
C ALA A 154 11.49 -5.71 -26.02
N PRO A 155 12.63 -6.44 -25.99
CA PRO A 155 13.14 -7.08 -24.77
C PRO A 155 13.29 -6.14 -23.57
N GLU A 156 13.77 -4.91 -23.78
CA GLU A 156 13.96 -3.92 -22.72
C GLU A 156 12.64 -3.47 -22.10
N HIS A 157 11.60 -3.27 -22.91
CA HIS A 157 10.27 -2.90 -22.44
C HIS A 157 9.54 -4.09 -21.81
N ALA A 158 9.76 -5.31 -22.32
CA ALA A 158 9.24 -6.52 -21.71
C ALA A 158 9.85 -6.77 -20.32
N ALA A 159 11.13 -6.48 -20.12
CA ALA A 159 11.76 -6.55 -18.79
C ALA A 159 11.13 -5.57 -17.80
N ALA A 160 10.76 -4.37 -18.26
CA ALA A 160 10.01 -3.42 -17.43
C ALA A 160 8.63 -3.98 -17.03
N ALA A 161 7.94 -4.70 -17.92
CA ALA A 161 6.67 -5.37 -17.59
C ALA A 161 6.84 -6.45 -16.51
N GLY A 162 7.90 -7.27 -16.59
CA GLY A 162 8.23 -8.26 -15.55
C GLY A 162 8.49 -7.61 -14.19
N ARG A 163 9.26 -6.51 -14.17
CA ARG A 163 9.52 -5.70 -12.96
C ARG A 163 8.24 -5.11 -12.38
N ILE A 164 7.40 -4.50 -13.21
CA ILE A 164 6.11 -3.93 -12.80
C ILE A 164 5.20 -5.01 -12.22
N SER A 165 5.14 -6.18 -12.88
CA SER A 165 4.36 -7.34 -12.41
C SER A 165 4.78 -7.78 -11.02
N LEU A 166 6.09 -7.81 -10.74
CA LEU A 166 6.59 -8.08 -9.40
C LEU A 166 6.17 -7.00 -8.39
N GLY A 167 6.18 -5.73 -8.80
CA GLY A 167 5.62 -4.63 -8.02
C GLY A 167 4.17 -4.89 -7.59
N LEU A 168 3.31 -5.26 -8.55
CA LEU A 168 1.91 -5.58 -8.31
C LEU A 168 1.73 -6.74 -7.32
N PHE A 169 2.55 -7.80 -7.43
CA PHE A 169 2.53 -8.89 -6.47
C PHE A 169 2.78 -8.42 -5.02
N PHE A 170 3.70 -7.47 -4.83
CA PHE A 170 3.95 -6.85 -3.53
C PHE A 170 2.85 -5.86 -3.10
N ALA A 171 2.23 -5.14 -4.04
CA ALA A 171 1.07 -4.30 -3.75
C ALA A 171 -0.08 -5.13 -3.17
N GLU A 172 -0.46 -6.19 -3.86
CA GLU A 172 -1.60 -7.03 -3.52
C GLU A 172 -1.40 -7.83 -2.24
N THR A 173 -0.27 -8.53 -2.11
CA THR A 173 -0.10 -9.56 -1.07
C THR A 173 1.18 -9.41 -0.25
N ASN A 174 1.93 -8.32 -0.45
CA ASN A 174 3.27 -8.16 0.15
C ASN A 174 4.21 -9.31 -0.25
N GLY A 175 4.02 -9.88 -1.44
CA GLY A 175 4.82 -10.98 -1.98
C GLY A 175 4.46 -12.36 -1.42
N LYS A 176 3.29 -12.50 -0.79
CA LYS A 176 2.83 -13.78 -0.23
C LYS A 176 2.00 -14.57 -1.22
N GLN A 177 2.20 -15.88 -1.22
CA GLN A 177 1.52 -16.76 -2.16
C GLN A 177 0.14 -17.17 -1.66
N ASN A 178 -0.83 -17.27 -2.56
CA ASN A 178 -2.10 -17.97 -2.33
C ASN A 178 -2.89 -17.51 -1.09
N VAL A 179 -2.71 -16.25 -0.68
CA VAL A 179 -3.30 -15.76 0.55
C VAL A 179 -4.81 -15.62 0.40
N ARG A 180 -5.53 -15.87 1.51
CA ARG A 180 -6.91 -15.41 1.64
C ARG A 180 -6.91 -13.88 1.77
N ASN A 181 -8.09 -13.30 1.84
CA ASN A 181 -8.23 -11.86 2.10
C ASN A 181 -9.01 -11.68 3.39
N GLY A 182 -8.40 -11.00 4.37
CA GLY A 182 -9.04 -10.77 5.66
C GLY A 182 -10.27 -9.84 5.56
N ARG A 183 -10.48 -9.20 4.41
CA ARG A 183 -11.50 -8.16 4.15
C ARG A 183 -12.41 -8.49 2.96
N SER A 184 -12.20 -9.61 2.28
CA SER A 184 -13.05 -10.04 1.17
C SER A 184 -13.14 -11.56 1.07
N ASN A 185 -14.33 -12.06 0.78
CA ASN A 185 -14.51 -13.46 0.38
C ASN A 185 -14.39 -13.65 -1.14
N THR A 186 -14.27 -12.56 -1.90
CA THR A 186 -14.24 -12.59 -3.36
C THR A 186 -12.82 -12.63 -3.90
N TYR A 187 -11.95 -11.77 -3.38
CA TYR A 187 -10.59 -11.58 -3.88
C TYR A 187 -9.62 -12.42 -3.08
N MET A 188 -8.87 -13.30 -3.74
CA MET A 188 -7.96 -14.26 -3.09
C MET A 188 -6.79 -14.61 -4.01
N GLY A 189 -5.79 -15.28 -3.47
CA GLY A 189 -4.66 -15.76 -4.23
C GLY A 189 -3.47 -14.81 -4.19
N SER A 190 -2.44 -15.16 -4.96
CA SER A 190 -1.22 -14.36 -5.10
C SER A 190 -1.43 -12.96 -5.68
N PHE A 191 -2.44 -12.77 -6.51
CA PHE A 191 -2.79 -11.49 -7.13
C PHE A 191 -4.17 -10.98 -6.69
N GLN A 192 -4.74 -11.55 -5.63
CA GLN A 192 -6.03 -11.11 -5.06
C GLN A 192 -7.14 -10.99 -6.10
N THR A 193 -7.30 -11.98 -6.98
CA THR A 193 -8.24 -11.92 -8.10
C THR A 193 -9.63 -12.43 -7.70
N GLY A 194 -10.67 -11.83 -8.25
CA GLY A 194 -12.04 -12.36 -8.18
C GLY A 194 -12.26 -13.54 -9.15
N PRO A 195 -13.31 -14.36 -8.97
CA PRO A 195 -13.59 -15.49 -9.87
C PRO A 195 -13.83 -15.08 -11.33
N SER A 196 -14.46 -13.93 -11.57
CA SER A 196 -14.69 -13.42 -12.93
C SER A 196 -13.40 -12.95 -13.60
N GLU A 197 -12.52 -12.32 -12.82
CA GLU A 197 -11.22 -11.84 -13.25
C GLU A 197 -10.30 -13.00 -13.62
N ASP A 198 -10.25 -14.02 -12.76
CA ASP A 198 -9.52 -15.26 -13.00
C ASP A 198 -9.97 -15.93 -14.31
N ARG A 199 -11.28 -16.14 -14.50
CA ARG A 199 -11.83 -16.70 -15.75
C ARG A 199 -11.54 -15.84 -16.98
N ASN A 200 -11.63 -14.51 -16.87
CA ASN A 200 -11.31 -13.60 -17.98
C ASN A 200 -9.82 -13.65 -18.32
N GLY A 201 -8.96 -13.66 -17.31
CA GLY A 201 -7.52 -13.83 -17.42
C GLY A 201 -7.15 -15.10 -18.14
N HIS A 202 -7.68 -16.23 -17.67
CA HIS A 202 -7.48 -17.54 -18.28
C HIS A 202 -7.89 -17.56 -19.76
N ARG A 203 -9.09 -17.05 -20.08
CA ARG A 203 -9.54 -16.98 -21.48
C ARG A 203 -8.59 -16.13 -22.34
N LYS A 204 -8.13 -14.99 -21.83
CA LYS A 204 -7.18 -14.13 -22.55
C LYS A 204 -5.82 -14.81 -22.71
N TRP A 205 -5.36 -15.58 -21.71
CA TRP A 205 -4.14 -16.38 -21.80
C TRP A 205 -4.23 -17.42 -22.91
N GLN A 206 -5.32 -18.21 -22.94
CA GLN A 206 -5.53 -19.23 -23.96
C GLN A 206 -5.50 -18.65 -25.38
N ALA A 207 -5.98 -17.41 -25.56
CA ALA A 207 -5.96 -16.74 -26.85
C ALA A 207 -4.54 -16.43 -27.38
N ILE A 208 -3.52 -16.36 -26.51
CA ILE A 208 -2.13 -16.08 -26.88
C ILE A 208 -1.20 -17.28 -26.63
N LYS A 209 -1.73 -18.44 -26.20
CA LYS A 209 -0.91 -19.57 -25.73
C LYS A 209 0.05 -20.11 -26.81
N SER A 210 -0.36 -20.12 -28.08
CA SER A 210 0.52 -20.51 -29.19
C SER A 210 1.66 -19.51 -29.43
N GLU A 211 1.41 -18.21 -29.26
CA GLU A 211 2.43 -17.17 -29.36
C GLU A 211 3.44 -17.32 -28.22
N ILE A 212 2.96 -17.60 -27.00
CA ILE A 212 3.80 -17.89 -25.84
C ILE A 212 4.68 -19.12 -26.11
N ALA A 213 4.12 -20.20 -26.64
CA ALA A 213 4.88 -21.40 -26.99
C ALA A 213 5.97 -21.14 -28.05
N ALA A 214 5.72 -20.23 -28.99
CA ALA A 214 6.72 -19.81 -29.97
C ALA A 214 7.83 -18.93 -29.37
N ILE A 215 7.49 -18.09 -28.38
CA ILE A 215 8.42 -17.17 -27.71
C ILE A 215 9.30 -17.89 -26.68
N ASP A 216 8.68 -18.75 -25.87
CA ASP A 216 9.30 -19.47 -24.76
C ASP A 216 8.63 -20.86 -24.58
N PRO A 217 9.11 -21.88 -25.33
CA PRO A 217 8.58 -23.24 -25.24
C PRO A 217 8.67 -23.84 -23.84
N THR A 218 9.71 -23.50 -23.08
CA THR A 218 9.94 -24.00 -21.72
C THR A 218 8.91 -23.45 -20.75
N LEU A 219 8.62 -22.15 -20.83
CA LEU A 219 7.57 -21.52 -20.03
C LEU A 219 6.19 -22.09 -20.39
N SER A 220 5.90 -22.30 -21.68
CA SER A 220 4.65 -22.92 -22.11
C SER A 220 4.49 -24.34 -21.57
N ALA A 221 5.53 -25.18 -21.64
CA ALA A 221 5.48 -26.53 -21.08
C ALA A 221 5.30 -26.52 -19.55
N ARG A 222 5.87 -25.52 -18.86
CA ARG A 222 5.63 -25.31 -17.43
C ARG A 222 4.19 -24.90 -17.16
N ASP A 223 3.62 -24.01 -17.97
CA ASP A 223 2.22 -23.61 -17.86
C ASP A 223 1.29 -24.81 -17.96
N ASP A 224 1.50 -25.71 -18.94
CA ASP A 224 0.73 -26.94 -19.07
C ASP A 224 0.82 -27.84 -17.82
N LYS A 225 2.00 -27.93 -17.21
CA LYS A 225 2.20 -28.69 -15.97
C LYS A 225 1.46 -28.06 -14.79
N GLU A 226 1.47 -26.74 -14.66
CA GLU A 226 0.79 -26.02 -13.58
C GLU A 226 -0.74 -26.07 -13.76
N GLU A 227 -1.25 -25.93 -14.99
CA GLU A 227 -2.68 -26.15 -15.28
C GLU A 227 -3.12 -27.58 -14.95
N ALA A 228 -2.28 -28.57 -15.28
CA ALA A 228 -2.52 -29.96 -14.93
C ALA A 228 -2.56 -30.19 -13.41
N ARG A 229 -1.67 -29.53 -12.67
CA ARG A 229 -1.60 -29.58 -11.20
C ARG A 229 -2.83 -28.93 -10.55
N ALA A 230 -3.35 -27.86 -11.14
CA ALA A 230 -4.48 -27.10 -10.59
C ALA A 230 -5.85 -27.75 -10.84
N ARG A 231 -5.93 -28.84 -11.61
CA ARG A 231 -7.20 -29.53 -11.92
C ARG A 231 -7.97 -29.93 -10.67
N GLY A 232 -9.26 -29.61 -10.65
CA GLY A 232 -10.16 -29.93 -9.53
C GLY A 232 -9.99 -29.04 -8.30
N THR A 233 -9.19 -27.97 -8.40
CA THR A 233 -9.02 -26.96 -7.35
C THR A 233 -9.44 -25.58 -7.82
N ASP A 234 -9.63 -24.64 -6.89
CA ASP A 234 -9.79 -23.23 -7.21
C ASP A 234 -8.45 -22.68 -7.72
N LEU A 235 -8.39 -22.32 -9.01
CA LEU A 235 -7.18 -21.86 -9.69
C LEU A 235 -6.52 -20.65 -9.03
N ARG A 236 -7.29 -19.88 -8.25
CA ARG A 236 -6.78 -18.71 -7.52
C ARG A 236 -5.85 -19.08 -6.37
N PHE A 237 -5.93 -20.31 -5.87
CA PHE A 237 -5.00 -20.84 -4.86
C PHE A 237 -3.82 -21.59 -5.47
N THR A 238 -3.60 -21.46 -6.78
CA THR A 238 -2.37 -21.87 -7.44
C THR A 238 -1.58 -20.64 -7.85
N HIS A 239 -0.35 -20.52 -7.34
CA HIS A 239 0.45 -19.30 -7.52
C HIS A 239 0.62 -18.95 -9.01
N TRP A 240 1.03 -19.93 -9.80
CA TRP A 240 1.30 -19.75 -11.23
C TRP A 240 0.08 -19.26 -12.01
N THR A 241 -1.03 -20.00 -11.95
CA THR A 241 -2.26 -19.67 -12.70
C THR A 241 -2.85 -18.36 -12.19
N ASN A 242 -2.83 -18.11 -10.87
CA ASN A 242 -3.40 -16.89 -10.33
C ASN A 242 -2.63 -15.62 -10.74
N VAL A 243 -1.29 -15.68 -10.73
CA VAL A 243 -0.44 -14.60 -11.24
C VAL A 243 -0.71 -14.37 -12.73
N ARG A 244 -0.64 -15.44 -13.53
CA ARG A 244 -0.85 -15.39 -14.98
C ARG A 244 -2.21 -14.79 -15.33
N ASP A 245 -3.27 -15.29 -14.72
CA ASP A 245 -4.64 -14.89 -15.04
C ASP A 245 -4.94 -13.48 -14.50
N GLY A 246 -4.41 -13.12 -13.32
CA GLY A 246 -4.47 -11.75 -12.80
C GLY A 246 -3.81 -10.73 -13.73
N LEU A 247 -2.59 -11.02 -14.20
CA LEU A 247 -1.87 -10.18 -15.17
C LEU A 247 -2.64 -10.06 -16.49
N MET A 248 -3.12 -11.17 -17.04
CA MET A 248 -3.88 -11.19 -18.29
C MET A 248 -5.21 -10.44 -18.20
N ASN A 249 -5.88 -10.51 -17.04
CA ASN A 249 -7.15 -9.83 -16.82
C ASN A 249 -6.99 -8.30 -16.85
N ALA A 250 -6.13 -7.76 -15.99
CA ALA A 250 -6.08 -6.32 -15.71
C ALA A 250 -5.00 -5.57 -16.52
N HIS A 251 -3.84 -6.19 -16.74
CA HIS A 251 -2.61 -5.46 -17.09
C HIS A 251 -2.09 -5.70 -18.50
N ALA A 252 -2.29 -6.91 -19.04
CA ALA A 252 -1.66 -7.32 -20.31
C ALA A 252 -1.94 -6.37 -21.48
N ASP A 253 -3.12 -5.77 -21.55
CA ASP A 253 -3.45 -4.83 -22.63
C ASP A 253 -2.78 -3.46 -22.45
N VAL A 254 -2.40 -3.09 -21.22
CA VAL A 254 -1.66 -1.84 -20.92
C VAL A 254 -0.15 -2.01 -21.06
N PHE A 255 0.37 -3.24 -21.10
CA PHE A 255 1.81 -3.45 -21.36
C PHE A 255 2.27 -2.81 -22.68
N ARG A 256 1.40 -2.75 -23.70
CA ARG A 256 1.69 -2.05 -24.97
C ARG A 256 2.05 -0.57 -24.79
N GLU A 257 1.57 0.06 -23.71
CA GLU A 257 1.81 1.46 -23.41
C GLU A 257 3.10 1.69 -22.62
N ILE A 258 3.81 0.64 -22.18
CA ILE A 258 5.04 0.75 -21.36
C ILE A 258 6.09 1.69 -21.99
N PRO A 259 6.38 1.65 -23.31
CA PRO A 259 7.35 2.57 -23.89
C PRO A 259 7.00 4.06 -23.65
N ALA A 260 5.72 4.42 -23.79
CA ALA A 260 5.25 5.77 -23.52
C ALA A 260 5.26 6.08 -22.01
N ILE A 261 4.82 5.13 -21.19
CA ILE A 261 4.81 5.26 -19.72
C ILE A 261 6.22 5.49 -19.18
N VAL A 262 7.22 4.75 -19.62
CA VAL A 262 8.62 4.91 -19.17
C VAL A 262 9.16 6.30 -19.53
N LYS A 263 8.74 6.85 -20.68
CA LYS A 263 9.12 8.22 -21.08
C LYS A 263 8.47 9.28 -20.19
N THR A 264 7.21 9.09 -19.82
CA THR A 264 6.46 10.05 -18.99
C THR A 264 6.76 9.94 -17.50
N LEU A 265 6.97 8.71 -17.01
CA LEU A 265 7.27 8.35 -15.63
C LEU A 265 8.61 7.63 -15.60
N PRO A 266 9.75 8.34 -15.60
CA PRO A 266 11.07 7.70 -15.61
C PRO A 266 11.35 6.94 -14.32
N ASP A 267 10.72 7.32 -13.20
CA ASP A 267 10.86 6.63 -11.92
C ASP A 267 10.16 5.26 -11.93
N ALA A 268 10.91 4.25 -11.49
CA ALA A 268 10.50 2.86 -11.47
C ALA A 268 9.31 2.59 -10.53
N ILE A 269 9.22 3.30 -9.41
CA ILE A 269 8.17 3.14 -8.39
C ILE A 269 6.89 3.82 -8.87
N ASP A 270 6.99 5.00 -9.50
CA ASP A 270 5.83 5.69 -10.07
C ASP A 270 5.19 4.91 -11.22
N GLN A 271 5.98 4.17 -12.01
CA GLN A 271 5.45 3.21 -12.97
C GLN A 271 4.62 2.11 -12.28
N MET A 272 5.10 1.55 -11.17
CA MET A 272 4.35 0.52 -10.42
C MET A 272 3.06 1.09 -9.81
N LYS A 273 3.10 2.30 -9.25
CA LYS A 273 1.91 3.01 -8.75
C LYS A 273 0.86 3.22 -9.85
N LEU A 274 1.29 3.61 -11.05
CA LEU A 274 0.38 3.78 -12.18
C LEU A 274 -0.31 2.46 -12.52
N PHE A 275 0.42 1.35 -12.54
CA PHE A 275 -0.16 0.03 -12.80
C PHE A 275 -1.09 -0.43 -11.67
N GLU A 276 -0.79 -0.09 -10.42
CA GLU A 276 -1.71 -0.33 -9.31
C GLU A 276 -3.02 0.47 -9.47
N LEU A 277 -2.95 1.71 -9.98
CA LEU A 277 -4.14 2.50 -10.31
C LEU A 277 -4.98 1.90 -11.45
N ILE A 278 -4.43 1.02 -12.29
CA ILE A 278 -5.23 0.28 -13.28
C ILE A 278 -6.19 -0.69 -12.56
N GLN A 279 -5.81 -1.23 -11.41
CA GLN A 279 -6.68 -2.10 -10.61
C GLN A 279 -7.70 -1.29 -9.80
N ILE A 280 -7.25 -0.20 -9.18
CA ILE A 280 -8.09 0.61 -8.29
C ILE A 280 -9.12 1.46 -9.07
N VAL A 281 -8.68 2.13 -10.15
CA VAL A 281 -9.50 3.07 -10.94
C VAL A 281 -9.22 2.90 -12.45
N PRO A 282 -9.56 1.73 -13.04
CA PRO A 282 -9.16 1.36 -14.41
C PRO A 282 -9.55 2.38 -15.48
N THR A 283 -10.80 2.84 -15.46
CA THR A 283 -11.33 3.73 -16.50
C THR A 283 -10.63 5.10 -16.51
N PRO A 284 -10.53 5.82 -15.37
CA PRO A 284 -9.71 7.03 -15.28
C PRO A 284 -8.26 6.84 -15.71
N THR A 285 -7.60 5.76 -15.27
CA THR A 285 -6.19 5.51 -15.58
C THR A 285 -5.97 5.30 -17.08
N ARG A 286 -6.83 4.51 -17.74
CA ARG A 286 -6.77 4.33 -19.20
C ARG A 286 -7.08 5.63 -19.96
N SER A 287 -7.99 6.46 -19.44
CA SER A 287 -8.32 7.75 -20.05
C SER A 287 -7.16 8.73 -19.95
N ALA A 288 -6.47 8.76 -18.80
CA ALA A 288 -5.28 9.58 -18.59
C ALA A 288 -4.10 9.14 -19.47
N LEU A 289 -3.92 7.83 -19.71
CA LEU A 289 -2.92 7.34 -20.66
C LEU A 289 -3.21 7.78 -22.10
N LYS A 290 -4.49 7.74 -22.51
CA LYS A 290 -4.91 8.14 -23.86
C LYS A 290 -4.93 9.65 -24.09
N SER A 291 -4.89 10.47 -23.04
CA SER A 291 -4.96 11.93 -23.19
C SER A 291 -3.67 12.56 -23.73
N GLY A 292 -2.55 11.85 -23.64
CA GLY A 292 -1.22 12.42 -23.91
C GLY A 292 -0.70 13.38 -22.83
N ASP A 293 -1.49 13.65 -21.78
CA ASP A 293 -1.14 14.49 -20.63
C ASP A 293 -1.49 13.77 -19.32
N LEU A 294 -0.80 12.64 -19.09
CA LEU A 294 -1.06 11.74 -17.96
C LEU A 294 -1.04 12.49 -16.63
N LEU A 295 0.02 13.26 -16.35
CA LEU A 295 0.25 13.81 -15.02
C LEU A 295 -0.73 14.93 -14.64
N ASN A 296 -1.22 15.70 -15.61
CA ASN A 296 -2.18 16.77 -15.35
C ASN A 296 -3.64 16.33 -15.55
N TYR A 297 -3.89 15.12 -16.07
CA TYR A 297 -5.24 14.57 -16.19
C TYR A 297 -5.94 14.58 -14.82
N ARG A 298 -7.09 15.22 -14.76
CA ARG A 298 -7.83 15.45 -13.51
C ARG A 298 -8.99 14.47 -13.37
N VAL A 299 -9.07 13.86 -12.20
CA VAL A 299 -10.19 13.03 -11.77
C VAL A 299 -11.07 13.85 -10.84
N SER A 300 -12.34 14.02 -11.19
CA SER A 300 -13.33 14.76 -10.40
C SER A 300 -14.62 13.97 -10.13
N SER A 301 -14.76 12.75 -10.68
CA SER A 301 -15.93 11.91 -10.43
C SER A 301 -16.02 11.56 -8.95
N PRO A 302 -17.14 11.87 -8.26
CA PRO A 302 -17.29 11.57 -6.83
C PRO A 302 -17.13 10.08 -6.52
N THR A 303 -17.62 9.21 -7.40
CA THR A 303 -17.47 7.75 -7.28
C THR A 303 -16.01 7.34 -7.33
N ILE A 304 -15.24 7.88 -8.28
CA ILE A 304 -13.82 7.56 -8.41
C ILE A 304 -13.03 8.13 -7.23
N MET A 305 -13.30 9.36 -6.80
CA MET A 305 -12.68 9.94 -5.61
C MET A 305 -12.97 9.11 -4.35
N LYS A 306 -14.17 8.55 -4.22
CA LYS A 306 -14.50 7.59 -3.16
C LYS A 306 -13.66 6.31 -3.26
N HIS A 307 -13.45 5.77 -4.45
CA HIS A 307 -12.59 4.59 -4.64
C HIS A 307 -11.14 4.86 -4.24
N LEU A 308 -10.58 6.03 -4.57
CA LEU A 308 -9.25 6.42 -4.12
C LEU A 308 -9.16 6.41 -2.59
N ARG A 309 -10.12 7.06 -1.89
CA ARG A 309 -10.16 7.09 -0.41
C ARG A 309 -10.27 5.70 0.21
N ASN A 310 -11.11 4.84 -0.37
CA ASN A 310 -11.28 3.46 0.11
C ASN A 310 -10.01 2.60 -0.05
N ASN A 311 -9.10 3.01 -0.92
CA ASN A 311 -7.80 2.36 -1.14
C ASN A 311 -6.65 3.14 -0.47
N SER A 312 -6.96 3.88 0.59
CA SER A 312 -6.00 4.67 1.37
C SER A 312 -5.31 5.81 0.60
N ILE A 313 -5.85 6.24 -0.54
CA ILE A 313 -5.39 7.40 -1.30
C ILE A 313 -6.28 8.59 -0.94
N PHE A 314 -5.73 9.65 -0.35
CA PHE A 314 -6.50 10.75 0.26
C PHE A 314 -7.47 10.32 1.38
N ALA A 315 -7.10 9.27 2.14
CA ALA A 315 -7.94 8.75 3.21
C ALA A 315 -7.70 9.44 4.57
N PHE A 316 -6.54 10.06 4.77
CA PHE A 316 -6.04 10.44 6.09
C PHE A 316 -6.14 11.94 6.33
N GLY A 317 -6.82 12.31 7.41
CA GLY A 317 -7.13 13.70 7.71
C GLY A 317 -8.32 14.27 6.90
N GLN A 318 -8.91 15.32 7.45
CA GLN A 318 -10.08 16.00 6.91
C GLN A 318 -9.78 16.65 5.56
N ALA A 319 -8.61 17.29 5.40
CA ALA A 319 -8.23 17.97 4.17
C ALA A 319 -8.19 17.03 2.97
N ASP A 320 -7.58 15.85 3.14
CA ASP A 320 -7.53 14.83 2.09
C ASP A 320 -8.92 14.27 1.77
N ARG A 321 -9.71 13.96 2.80
CA ARG A 321 -11.09 13.48 2.60
C ARG A 321 -12.02 14.52 1.98
N ALA A 322 -11.73 15.80 2.14
CA ALA A 322 -12.50 16.89 1.56
C ALA A 322 -12.21 17.11 0.06
N ARG A 323 -11.13 16.54 -0.49
CA ARG A 323 -10.75 16.72 -1.90
C ARG A 323 -11.85 16.26 -2.84
N THR A 324 -12.34 17.17 -3.68
CA THR A 324 -13.36 16.88 -4.71
C THR A 324 -12.75 16.46 -6.05
N SER A 325 -11.47 16.74 -6.27
CA SER A 325 -10.72 16.28 -7.43
C SER A 325 -9.22 16.17 -7.14
N ALA A 326 -8.51 15.46 -8.00
CA ALA A 326 -7.04 15.37 -7.98
C ALA A 326 -6.50 15.11 -9.40
N SER A 327 -5.31 15.63 -9.70
CA SER A 327 -4.54 15.19 -10.87
C SER A 327 -3.85 13.85 -10.62
N PHE A 328 -3.46 13.13 -11.67
CA PHE A 328 -2.66 11.90 -11.50
C PHE A 328 -1.33 12.16 -10.80
N ARG A 329 -0.72 13.34 -10.98
CA ARG A 329 0.46 13.75 -10.17
C ARG A 329 0.16 13.74 -8.68
N GLU A 330 -0.97 14.35 -8.27
CA GLU A 330 -1.39 14.36 -6.86
C GLU A 330 -1.72 12.96 -6.36
N ILE A 331 -2.37 12.13 -7.19
CA ILE A 331 -2.70 10.74 -6.85
C ILE A 331 -1.43 9.91 -6.62
N LEU A 332 -0.47 9.93 -7.55
CA LEU A 332 0.79 9.19 -7.44
C LEU A 332 1.61 9.63 -6.21
N ALA A 333 1.60 10.92 -5.88
CA ALA A 333 2.24 11.44 -4.68
C ALA A 333 1.56 10.93 -3.39
N ALA A 334 0.22 10.82 -3.39
CA ALA A 334 -0.55 10.33 -2.25
C ALA A 334 -0.44 8.81 -2.03
N MET A 335 0.12 8.05 -2.98
CA MET A 335 0.33 6.59 -2.88
C MET A 335 1.58 6.21 -2.07
N PHE A 336 1.98 7.01 -1.07
CA PHE A 336 3.20 6.77 -0.28
C PHE A 336 3.17 5.43 0.48
N LEU A 337 1.99 4.90 0.84
CA LEU A 337 1.86 3.59 1.50
C LEU A 337 2.36 2.42 0.63
N PHE A 338 2.50 2.62 -0.69
CA PHE A 338 3.00 1.60 -1.60
C PHE A 338 4.53 1.65 -1.79
N ASN A 339 5.20 2.76 -1.43
CA ASN A 339 6.63 2.95 -1.72
C ASN A 339 7.47 1.78 -1.18
N ARG A 340 7.37 1.48 0.11
CA ARG A 340 8.11 0.39 0.76
C ARG A 340 7.81 -0.99 0.14
N LYS A 341 6.59 -1.23 -0.34
CA LYS A 341 6.22 -2.48 -1.04
C LYS A 341 6.95 -2.57 -2.38
N PHE A 342 6.97 -1.47 -3.13
CA PHE A 342 7.64 -1.39 -4.43
C PHE A 342 9.17 -1.40 -4.31
N GLU A 343 9.74 -0.80 -3.27
CA GLU A 343 11.18 -0.91 -2.98
C GLU A 343 11.60 -2.35 -2.66
N LYS A 344 10.80 -3.08 -1.88
CA LYS A 344 11.02 -4.52 -1.66
C LYS A 344 10.92 -5.31 -2.96
N ALA A 345 9.96 -4.99 -3.83
CA ALA A 345 9.84 -5.59 -5.15
C ALA A 345 11.08 -5.30 -6.01
N MET A 346 11.61 -4.07 -5.97
CA MET A 346 12.82 -3.68 -6.70
C MET A 346 14.07 -4.40 -6.18
N ALA A 347 14.25 -4.48 -4.86
CA ALA A 347 15.32 -5.26 -4.26
C ALA A 347 15.24 -6.73 -4.69
N LYS A 348 14.04 -7.31 -4.64
CA LYS A 348 13.82 -8.68 -5.06
C LYS A 348 14.05 -8.89 -6.56
N TYR A 349 13.66 -7.92 -7.39
CA TYR A 349 13.94 -7.94 -8.83
C TYR A 349 15.44 -7.95 -9.11
N ALA A 350 16.21 -7.14 -8.39
CA ALA A 350 17.67 -7.10 -8.52
C ALA A 350 18.31 -8.46 -8.15
N GLU A 351 17.83 -9.11 -7.09
CA GLU A 351 18.28 -10.47 -6.72
C GLU A 351 18.00 -11.51 -7.82
N ILE A 352 16.85 -11.41 -8.49
CA ILE A 352 16.47 -12.34 -9.58
C ILE A 352 17.34 -12.09 -10.81
N ARG A 353 17.65 -10.82 -11.13
CA ARG A 353 18.45 -10.43 -12.29
C ARG A 353 19.95 -10.72 -12.13
N GLY A 354 20.44 -10.76 -10.89
CA GLY A 354 21.84 -11.08 -10.57
C GLY A 354 22.13 -12.59 -10.48
N ARG A 355 21.10 -13.43 -10.63
CA ARG A 355 21.20 -14.90 -10.74
C ARG A 355 21.03 -15.30 -12.20
#